data_AF-A0A1E3J4D0-F1
#
_entry.id   AF-A0A1E3J4D0-F1
#
_cell.length_a   1.000
_cell.length_b   1.000
_cell.length_c   1.000
_cell.angle_alpha   90.00
_cell.angle_beta   90.00
_cell.angle_gamma   90.00
#
_symmetry.space_group_name_H-M   'P 1'
#
loop_
_entity.id
_entity.type
_entity.pdbx_description
1 polymer ?
#
loop_
_entity_poly.entity_id
_entity_poly.type
_entity_poly.pdbx_seq_one_letter_code
_entity_poly.pdbx_strand_id
1 'polypeptide(L)'
;MAVFQQALAPFSLKGFYLLTWGTALGANVYKSLAAYKTYRVLPRQTFGTLQSQLTSTYFSFSSLTTSALLFTHLYFHPSLISSPRVPPHWLTSEEGRQGLFIIAGLVPQLLNWLVVGPLASSSVFERARLERVDGKDYDAENPSDKMAANNTKFATYHTISTALDTVSLLALGALGLAVSL
;
A
#
# COMPACT_ATOMS: atom_id res chain seq x y z
N MET A 1 -9.86 -23.72 31.04
CA MET A 1 -10.90 -23.24 30.10
C MET A 1 -10.65 -21.81 29.62
N ALA A 2 -10.51 -20.81 30.51
CA ALA A 2 -10.31 -19.41 30.12
C ALA A 2 -9.03 -19.13 29.28
N VAL A 3 -7.90 -19.75 29.63
CA VAL A 3 -6.63 -19.58 28.89
C VAL A 3 -6.71 -20.12 27.47
N PHE A 4 -7.41 -21.25 27.25
CA PHE A 4 -7.61 -21.83 25.92
C PHE A 4 -8.55 -20.98 25.05
N GLN A 5 -9.59 -20.38 25.62
CA GLN A 5 -10.45 -19.44 24.89
C GLN A 5 -9.72 -18.15 24.52
N GLN A 6 -8.83 -17.66 25.38
CA GLN A 6 -7.97 -16.50 25.08
C GLN A 6 -6.93 -16.83 23.98
N ALA A 7 -6.34 -18.03 24.01
CA ALA A 7 -5.41 -18.49 22.97
C ALA A 7 -6.06 -18.60 21.59
N LEU A 8 -7.37 -18.85 21.53
CA LEU A 8 -8.14 -18.91 20.29
C LEU A 8 -8.72 -17.57 19.84
N ALA A 9 -8.62 -16.52 20.66
CA ALA A 9 -9.19 -15.20 20.36
C ALA A 9 -8.72 -14.61 19.00
N PRO A 10 -7.46 -14.77 18.55
CA PRO A 10 -7.02 -14.32 17.24
C PRO A 10 -7.71 -15.03 16.07
N PHE A 11 -8.18 -16.27 16.28
CA PHE A 11 -8.89 -17.07 15.28
C PHE A 11 -10.42 -16.83 15.30
N SER A 12 -10.91 -15.93 16.16
CA SER A 12 -12.27 -15.41 16.05
C SER A 12 -12.35 -14.40 14.90
N LEU A 13 -13.55 -14.13 14.38
CA LEU A 13 -13.71 -13.14 13.33
C LEU A 13 -13.30 -11.71 13.77
N LYS A 14 -13.47 -11.38 15.05
CA LYS A 14 -12.98 -10.12 15.64
C LYS A 14 -11.46 -10.09 15.74
N GLY A 15 -10.85 -11.21 16.14
CA GLY A 15 -9.40 -11.37 16.11
C GLY A 15 -8.83 -11.24 14.70
N PHE A 16 -9.49 -11.86 13.71
CA PHE A 16 -9.14 -11.73 12.30
C PHE A 16 -9.22 -10.29 11.78
N TYR A 17 -10.24 -9.52 12.18
CA TYR A 17 -10.33 -8.09 11.89
C TYR A 17 -9.12 -7.32 12.43
N LEU A 18 -8.75 -7.54 13.71
CA LEU A 18 -7.60 -6.88 14.31
C LEU A 18 -6.27 -7.32 13.69
N LEU A 19 -6.13 -8.60 13.36
CA LEU A 19 -4.93 -9.14 12.70
C LEU A 19 -4.77 -8.56 11.30
N THR A 20 -5.83 -8.49 10.49
CA THR A 20 -5.76 -7.93 9.14
C THR A 20 -5.47 -6.43 9.17
N TRP A 21 -6.11 -5.67 10.08
CA TRP A 21 -5.78 -4.26 10.29
C TRP A 21 -4.33 -4.05 10.74
N GLY A 22 -3.91 -4.71 11.81
CA GLY A 22 -2.56 -4.58 12.36
C GLY A 22 -1.48 -5.03 11.37
N THR A 23 -1.76 -6.06 10.58
CA THR A 23 -0.85 -6.54 9.52
C THR A 23 -0.75 -5.52 8.40
N ALA A 24 -1.86 -4.94 7.92
CA ALA A 24 -1.84 -3.93 6.87
C ALA A 24 -1.07 -2.67 7.31
N LEU A 25 -1.35 -2.17 8.51
CA LEU A 25 -0.66 -1.01 9.09
C LEU A 25 0.83 -1.30 9.32
N GLY A 26 1.13 -2.45 9.94
CA GLY A 26 2.50 -2.88 10.25
C GLY A 26 3.34 -3.11 8.99
N ALA A 27 2.76 -3.70 7.93
CA ALA A 27 3.44 -3.88 6.65
C ALA A 27 3.83 -2.53 6.02
N ASN A 28 2.94 -1.53 6.08
CA ASN A 28 3.22 -0.19 5.55
C ASN A 28 4.35 0.51 6.33
N VAL A 29 4.29 0.49 7.66
CA VAL A 29 5.35 1.04 8.52
C VAL A 29 6.68 0.34 8.26
N TYR A 30 6.67 -1.00 8.24
CA TYR A 30 7.88 -1.79 8.00
C TYR A 30 8.47 -1.51 6.62
N LYS A 31 7.65 -1.49 5.56
CA LYS A 31 8.08 -1.18 4.20
C LYS A 31 8.76 0.18 4.12
N SER A 32 8.21 1.19 4.80
CA SER A 32 8.79 2.55 4.82
C SER A 32 10.18 2.57 5.47
N LEU A 33 10.32 1.92 6.64
CA LEU A 33 11.60 1.83 7.34
C LEU A 33 12.63 1.00 6.57
N ALA A 34 12.20 -0.15 6.04
CA ALA A 34 13.05 -1.05 5.26
C ALA A 34 13.51 -0.40 3.95
N ALA A 35 12.64 0.31 3.23
CA ALA A 35 12.99 1.04 2.01
C ALA A 35 14.04 2.12 2.29
N TYR A 36 13.87 2.89 3.37
CA TYR A 36 14.85 3.90 3.78
C TYR A 36 16.22 3.27 4.09
N LYS A 37 16.25 2.22 4.92
CA LYS A 37 17.53 1.58 5.28
C LYS A 37 18.21 0.89 4.11
N THR A 38 17.46 0.19 3.28
CA THR A 38 18.02 -0.47 2.09
C THR A 38 18.56 0.53 1.07
N TYR A 39 17.88 1.65 0.86
CA TYR A 39 18.38 2.74 0.00
C TYR A 39 19.72 3.32 0.48
N ARG A 40 19.93 3.39 1.80
CA ARG A 40 21.14 3.96 2.40
C ARG A 40 22.34 3.02 2.39
N VAL A 41 22.11 1.71 2.34
CA VAL A 41 23.17 0.70 2.55
C VAL A 41 23.51 -0.06 1.27
N LEU A 42 22.54 -0.28 0.38
CA LEU A 42 22.77 -1.08 -0.82
C LEU A 42 23.30 -0.23 -1.98
N PRO A 43 24.18 -0.79 -2.83
CA PRO A 43 24.48 -0.21 -4.14
C PRO A 43 23.20 0.00 -4.95
N ARG A 44 23.13 1.07 -5.75
CA ARG A 44 21.92 1.49 -6.47
C ARG A 44 21.32 0.37 -7.34
N GLN A 45 22.15 -0.37 -8.07
CA GLN A 45 21.69 -1.49 -8.88
C GLN A 45 21.06 -2.59 -8.03
N THR A 46 21.73 -3.01 -6.95
CA THR A 46 21.21 -4.01 -6.01
C THR A 46 19.90 -3.55 -5.35
N PHE A 47 19.82 -2.27 -4.96
CA PHE A 47 18.59 -1.68 -4.44
C PHE A 47 17.46 -1.74 -5.47
N GLY A 48 17.72 -1.35 -6.73
CA GLY A 48 16.73 -1.41 -7.81
C GLY A 48 16.20 -2.82 -8.05
N THR A 49 17.08 -3.82 -8.08
CA THR A 49 16.69 -5.24 -8.21
C THR A 49 15.88 -5.73 -7.01
N LEU A 50 16.25 -5.34 -5.79
CA LEU A 50 15.47 -5.70 -4.60
C LEU A 50 14.08 -5.05 -4.63
N GLN A 51 14.01 -3.76 -4.96
CA GLN A 51 12.74 -3.03 -5.00
C GLN A 51 11.79 -3.54 -6.08
N SER A 52 12.29 -3.97 -7.25
CA SER A 52 11.43 -4.49 -8.32
C SER A 52 10.69 -5.77 -7.91
N GLN A 53 11.27 -6.56 -7.01
CA GLN A 53 10.64 -7.74 -6.45
C GLN A 53 9.72 -7.37 -5.27
N LEU A 54 10.22 -6.60 -4.31
CA LEU A 54 9.48 -6.29 -3.08
C LEU A 54 8.24 -5.42 -3.31
N THR A 55 8.30 -4.47 -4.25
CA THR A 55 7.21 -3.49 -4.44
C THR A 55 5.91 -4.17 -4.86
N SER A 56 5.98 -5.11 -5.82
CA SER A 56 4.80 -5.85 -6.29
C SER A 56 4.22 -6.77 -5.20
N THR A 57 5.09 -7.48 -4.47
CA THR A 57 4.68 -8.32 -3.35
C THR A 57 4.04 -7.51 -2.24
N TYR A 58 4.61 -6.34 -1.89
CA TYR A 58 4.08 -5.47 -0.86
C TYR A 58 2.69 -4.94 -1.20
N PHE A 59 2.50 -4.39 -2.41
CA PHE A 59 1.21 -3.82 -2.77
C PHE A 59 0.12 -4.88 -2.96
N SER A 60 0.46 -6.04 -3.53
CA SER A 60 -0.50 -7.16 -3.61
C SER A 60 -0.90 -7.66 -2.22
N PHE A 61 0.07 -7.91 -1.34
CA PHE A 61 -0.18 -8.33 0.03
C PHE A 61 -1.02 -7.32 0.81
N SER A 62 -0.68 -6.03 0.73
CA SER A 62 -1.40 -4.97 1.42
C SER A 62 -2.83 -4.83 0.90
N SER A 63 -3.03 -4.84 -0.42
CA SER A 63 -4.36 -4.79 -1.02
C SER A 63 -5.22 -5.97 -0.63
N LEU A 64 -4.68 -7.20 -0.64
CA LEU A 64 -5.41 -8.39 -0.24
C LEU A 64 -5.77 -8.36 1.26
N THR A 65 -4.82 -7.96 2.11
CA THR A 65 -5.02 -7.86 3.55
C THR A 65 -6.06 -6.80 3.90
N THR A 66 -5.99 -5.61 3.29
CA THR A 66 -6.97 -4.54 3.52
C THR A 66 -8.32 -4.86 2.89
N SER A 67 -8.37 -5.64 1.79
CA SER A 67 -9.62 -6.18 1.26
C SER A 67 -10.27 -7.15 2.23
N ALA A 68 -9.50 -8.07 2.82
CA ALA A 68 -9.99 -8.97 3.85
C ALA A 68 -10.53 -8.22 5.08
N LEU A 69 -9.84 -7.14 5.49
CA LEU A 69 -10.31 -6.22 6.53
C LEU A 69 -11.66 -5.60 6.15
N LEU A 70 -11.80 -5.06 4.92
CA LEU A 70 -13.05 -4.47 4.43
C LEU A 70 -14.19 -5.48 4.40
N PHE A 71 -13.96 -6.69 3.87
CA PHE A 71 -14.98 -7.74 3.84
C PHE A 71 -15.42 -8.14 5.25
N THR A 72 -14.47 -8.25 6.18
CA THR A 72 -14.77 -8.56 7.58
C THR A 72 -15.56 -7.42 8.24
N HIS A 73 -15.23 -6.16 7.93
CA HIS A 73 -15.96 -4.99 8.41
C HIS A 73 -17.42 -5.01 7.91
N LEU A 74 -17.62 -5.22 6.61
CA LEU A 74 -18.95 -5.28 6.01
C LEU A 74 -19.77 -6.49 6.49
N TYR A 75 -19.11 -7.59 6.88
CA TYR A 75 -19.77 -8.72 7.51
C TYR A 75 -20.35 -8.36 8.89
N PHE A 76 -19.61 -7.59 9.71
CA PHE A 76 -20.12 -7.11 11.00
C PHE A 76 -21.18 -6.01 10.86
N HIS A 77 -21.14 -5.26 9.77
CA HIS A 77 -22.01 -4.12 9.52
C HIS A 77 -22.76 -4.25 8.18
N PRO A 78 -23.60 -5.30 8.01
CA PRO A 78 -24.27 -5.58 6.74
C PRO A 78 -25.19 -4.45 6.29
N SER A 79 -25.64 -3.61 7.23
CA SER A 79 -26.44 -2.43 6.95
C SER A 79 -25.70 -1.37 6.12
N LEU A 80 -24.37 -1.35 6.11
CA LEU A 80 -23.58 -0.48 5.22
C LEU A 80 -23.66 -0.92 3.75
N ILE A 81 -24.03 -2.19 3.51
CA ILE A 81 -24.28 -2.73 2.16
C ILE A 81 -25.71 -2.41 1.72
N SER A 82 -26.62 -2.21 2.68
CA SER A 82 -27.98 -1.78 2.39
C SER A 82 -28.00 -0.34 1.87
N SER A 83 -29.00 -0.02 1.04
CA SER A 83 -29.16 1.23 0.28
C SER A 83 -28.45 2.46 0.89
N PRO A 84 -27.71 3.27 0.09
CA PRO A 84 -27.05 4.49 0.57
C PRO A 84 -27.98 5.51 1.26
N ARG A 85 -29.30 5.32 1.12
CA ARG A 85 -30.37 6.17 1.61
C ARG A 85 -31.06 5.66 2.88
N VAL A 86 -30.67 4.50 3.41
CA VAL A 86 -31.24 3.95 4.65
C VAL A 86 -30.17 3.96 5.75
N PRO A 87 -30.45 4.57 6.92
CA PRO A 87 -29.53 4.50 8.05
C PRO A 87 -29.20 3.06 8.46
N PRO A 88 -27.97 2.79 8.95
CA PRO A 88 -26.85 3.70 9.13
C PRO A 88 -26.13 4.05 7.82
N HIS A 89 -25.86 5.34 7.59
CA HIS A 89 -25.13 5.82 6.41
C HIS A 89 -23.62 5.84 6.65
N TRP A 90 -22.85 5.61 5.59
CA TRP A 90 -21.38 5.66 5.57
C TRP A 90 -20.78 6.94 6.18
N LEU A 91 -21.43 8.09 6.01
CA LEU A 91 -20.91 9.37 6.49
C LEU A 91 -21.34 9.71 7.92
N THR A 92 -22.42 9.10 8.43
CA THR A 92 -23.05 9.53 9.68
C THR A 92 -22.89 8.51 10.81
N SER A 93 -22.72 7.22 10.50
CA SER A 93 -22.49 6.22 11.52
C SER A 93 -21.00 6.04 11.82
N GLU A 94 -20.69 5.52 13.00
CA GLU A 94 -19.32 5.25 13.41
C GLU A 94 -18.69 4.17 12.53
N GLU A 95 -19.42 3.09 12.30
CA GLU A 95 -19.05 1.96 11.45
C GLU A 95 -18.83 2.44 10.02
N GLY A 96 -19.71 3.31 9.51
CA GLY A 96 -19.56 3.93 8.19
C GLY A 96 -18.23 4.68 8.05
N ARG A 97 -17.89 5.52 9.03
CA ARG A 97 -16.63 6.28 9.04
C ARG A 97 -15.41 5.36 9.15
N GLN A 98 -15.49 4.30 9.95
CA GLN A 98 -14.45 3.26 10.01
C GLN A 98 -14.28 2.58 8.63
N GLY A 99 -15.39 2.21 7.98
CA GLY A 99 -15.40 1.70 6.61
C GLY A 99 -14.74 2.65 5.60
N LEU A 100 -14.99 3.95 5.71
CA LEU A 100 -14.36 4.97 4.86
C LEU A 100 -12.83 5.04 5.07
N PHE A 101 -12.34 4.89 6.30
CA PHE A 101 -10.89 4.78 6.53
C PHE A 101 -10.30 3.52 5.90
N ILE A 102 -11.00 2.38 5.96
CA ILE A 102 -10.55 1.16 5.28
C ILE A 102 -10.48 1.39 3.76
N ILE A 103 -11.51 1.99 3.16
CA ILE A 103 -11.54 2.31 1.72
C ILE A 103 -10.44 3.30 1.35
N ALA A 104 -10.23 4.34 2.16
CA ALA A 104 -9.15 5.32 1.97
C ALA A 104 -7.76 4.69 2.09
N GLY A 105 -7.62 3.57 2.80
CA GLY A 105 -6.43 2.73 2.80
C GLY A 105 -6.32 1.82 1.57
N LEU A 106 -7.42 1.16 1.19
CA LEU A 106 -7.44 0.14 0.15
C LEU A 106 -7.28 0.72 -1.25
N VAL A 107 -7.99 1.80 -1.58
CA VAL A 107 -7.99 2.37 -2.93
C VAL A 107 -6.59 2.81 -3.37
N PRO A 108 -5.80 3.55 -2.57
CA PRO A 108 -4.44 3.90 -2.97
C PRO A 108 -3.51 2.68 -3.08
N GLN A 109 -3.68 1.66 -2.24
CA GLN A 109 -2.94 0.39 -2.38
C GLN A 109 -3.25 -0.30 -3.71
N LEU A 110 -4.53 -0.39 -4.10
CA LEU A 110 -4.94 -0.96 -5.39
C LEU A 110 -4.43 -0.15 -6.58
N LEU A 111 -4.49 1.18 -6.51
CA LEU A 111 -3.92 2.04 -7.54
C LEU A 111 -2.42 1.83 -7.69
N ASN A 112 -1.71 1.69 -6.57
CA ASN A 112 -0.29 1.36 -6.58
C ASN A 112 -0.01 -0.02 -7.17
N TRP A 113 -0.78 -1.03 -6.81
CA TRP A 113 -0.59 -2.39 -7.30
C TRP A 113 -0.88 -2.51 -8.79
N LEU A 114 -2.02 -1.98 -9.24
CA LEU A 114 -2.59 -2.30 -10.55
C LEU A 114 -2.28 -1.25 -11.61
N VAL A 115 -1.90 -0.02 -11.22
CA VAL A 115 -1.71 1.10 -12.15
C VAL A 115 -0.31 1.70 -12.01
N VAL A 116 0.01 2.31 -10.88
CA VAL A 116 1.23 3.11 -10.72
C VAL A 116 2.48 2.24 -10.69
N GLY A 117 2.42 1.08 -10.01
CA GLY A 117 3.52 0.11 -9.96
C GLY A 117 3.93 -0.39 -11.36
N PRO A 118 3.00 -0.92 -12.18
CA PRO A 118 3.29 -1.32 -13.55
C PRO A 118 3.87 -0.19 -14.43
N LEU A 119 3.37 1.04 -14.28
CA LEU A 119 3.88 2.21 -15.00
C LEU A 119 5.32 2.57 -14.57
N ALA A 120 5.60 2.54 -13.27
CA ALA A 120 6.94 2.75 -12.73
C ALA A 120 7.90 1.67 -13.22
N SER A 121 7.53 0.39 -13.16
CA SER A 121 8.33 -0.73 -13.68
C SER A 121 8.62 -0.58 -15.17
N SER A 122 7.64 -0.16 -15.97
CA SER A 122 7.84 0.11 -17.40
C SER A 122 8.91 1.18 -17.64
N SER A 123 8.93 2.25 -16.84
CA SER A 123 9.98 3.27 -16.93
C SER A 123 11.37 2.77 -16.52
N VAL A 124 11.45 1.80 -15.61
CA VAL A 124 12.72 1.15 -15.23
C VAL A 124 13.23 0.23 -16.35
N PHE A 125 12.35 -0.53 -17.01
CA PHE A 125 12.74 -1.34 -18.17
C PHE A 125 13.23 -0.47 -19.34
N GLU A 126 12.54 0.64 -19.60
CA GLU A 126 12.96 1.58 -20.64
C GLU A 126 14.29 2.25 -20.28
N ARG A 127 14.51 2.58 -19.01
CA ARG A 127 15.81 3.07 -18.52
C ARG A 127 16.93 2.08 -18.87
N ALA A 128 16.77 0.82 -18.52
CA ALA A 128 17.77 -0.22 -18.80
C ALA A 128 18.00 -0.44 -20.31
N ARG A 129 17.01 -0.15 -21.16
CA ARG A 129 17.18 -0.15 -22.62
C ARG A 129 18.00 1.05 -23.07
N LEU A 130 17.68 2.24 -22.58
CA LEU A 130 18.37 3.48 -22.91
C LEU A 130 19.84 3.46 -22.46
N GLU A 131 20.15 2.88 -21.31
CA GLU A 131 21.54 2.75 -20.83
C GLU A 131 22.42 1.96 -21.80
N ARG A 132 21.86 0.89 -22.38
CA ARG A 132 22.55 0.07 -23.40
C ARG A 132 22.70 0.78 -24.73
N VAL A 133 21.73 1.60 -25.12
CA VAL A 133 21.74 2.36 -26.39
C VAL A 133 22.70 3.56 -26.29
N ASP A 134 22.64 4.28 -25.18
CA ASP A 134 23.40 5.50 -24.97
C ASP A 134 24.84 5.20 -24.49
N GLY A 135 25.09 3.98 -23.99
CA GLY A 135 26.39 3.56 -23.45
C GLY A 135 26.77 4.30 -22.16
N LYS A 136 25.77 4.80 -21.43
CA LYS A 136 25.91 5.63 -20.23
C LYS A 136 24.82 5.27 -19.22
N ASP A 137 25.15 5.41 -17.94
CA ASP A 137 24.18 5.24 -16.86
C ASP A 137 23.11 6.34 -16.89
N TYR A 138 21.92 6.03 -16.38
CA TYR A 138 20.78 6.96 -16.39
C TYR A 138 21.00 8.27 -15.63
N ASP A 139 21.97 8.30 -14.72
CA ASP A 139 22.33 9.44 -13.88
C ASP A 139 23.67 10.07 -14.25
N ALA A 140 24.19 9.74 -15.44
CA ALA A 140 25.33 10.44 -16.02
C ALA A 140 25.07 11.96 -16.08
N GLU A 141 26.13 12.77 -15.97
CA GLU A 141 26.03 14.23 -15.94
C GLU A 141 25.39 14.83 -17.21
N ASN A 142 25.51 14.13 -18.34
CA ASN A 142 24.95 14.49 -19.63
C ASN A 142 24.06 13.39 -20.22
N PRO A 143 22.89 13.10 -19.61
CA PRO A 143 21.98 12.09 -20.13
C PRO A 143 21.39 12.54 -21.47
N SER A 144 21.05 11.59 -22.34
CA SER A 144 20.31 11.92 -23.57
C SER A 144 18.93 12.52 -23.24
N ASP A 145 18.34 13.27 -24.18
CA ASP A 145 16.99 13.83 -23.99
C ASP A 145 15.96 12.74 -23.68
N LYS A 146 16.10 11.56 -24.30
CA LYS A 146 15.24 10.40 -24.06
C LYS A 146 15.43 9.83 -22.65
N MET A 147 16.67 9.73 -22.19
CA MET A 147 16.98 9.30 -20.82
C MET A 147 16.45 10.29 -19.78
N ALA A 148 16.66 11.58 -19.99
CA ALA A 148 16.16 12.64 -19.13
C ALA A 148 14.62 12.59 -19.03
N ALA A 149 13.93 12.47 -20.16
CA ALA A 149 12.47 12.34 -20.19
C ALA A 149 11.99 11.08 -19.44
N ASN A 150 12.68 9.95 -19.59
CA ASN A 150 12.35 8.72 -18.88
C ASN A 150 12.60 8.83 -17.37
N ASN A 151 13.68 9.50 -16.96
CA ASN A 151 13.96 9.78 -15.55
C ASN A 151 12.86 10.61 -14.89
N THR A 152 12.33 11.62 -15.60
CA THR A 152 11.20 12.42 -15.13
C THR A 152 9.93 11.58 -14.99
N LYS A 153 9.66 10.66 -15.93
CA LYS A 153 8.53 9.71 -15.82
C LYS A 153 8.66 8.84 -14.58
N PHE A 154 9.82 8.21 -14.38
CA PHE A 154 10.08 7.40 -13.20
C PHE A 154 9.90 8.19 -11.91
N ALA A 155 10.49 9.38 -11.82
CA ALA A 155 10.38 10.25 -10.64
C ALA A 155 8.92 10.63 -10.34
N THR A 156 8.13 10.90 -11.39
CA THR A 156 6.70 11.22 -11.27
C THR A 156 5.93 10.03 -10.69
N TYR A 157 6.06 8.84 -11.30
CA TYR A 157 5.36 7.64 -10.82
C TYR A 157 5.79 7.24 -9.42
N HIS A 158 7.08 7.33 -9.10
CA HIS A 158 7.59 7.04 -7.76
C HIS A 158 7.01 8.00 -6.70
N THR A 159 6.91 9.29 -7.03
CA THR A 159 6.34 10.30 -6.13
C THR A 159 4.85 10.06 -5.91
N ILE A 160 4.08 9.82 -6.98
CA ILE A 160 2.66 9.47 -6.89
C ILE A 160 2.48 8.21 -6.03
N SER A 161 3.31 7.19 -6.27
CA SER A 161 3.23 5.92 -5.53
C SER A 161 3.46 6.12 -4.03
N THR A 162 4.45 6.92 -3.67
CA THR A 162 4.78 7.26 -2.29
C THR A 162 3.66 8.06 -1.62
N ALA A 163 3.05 9.01 -2.32
CA ALA A 163 1.91 9.77 -1.81
C ALA A 163 0.70 8.88 -1.52
N LEU A 164 0.34 7.99 -2.47
CA LEU A 164 -0.74 7.02 -2.30
C LEU A 164 -0.48 6.08 -1.11
N ASP A 165 0.74 5.59 -0.95
CA ASP A 165 1.13 4.72 0.15
C ASP A 165 1.10 5.44 1.51
N THR A 166 1.42 6.75 1.52
CA THR A 166 1.31 7.61 2.70
C THR A 166 -0.15 7.86 3.09
N VAL A 167 -1.04 8.12 2.12
CA VAL A 167 -2.49 8.21 2.38
C VAL A 167 -2.99 6.91 3.01
N SER A 168 -2.51 5.76 2.51
CA SER A 168 -2.87 4.46 3.07
C SER A 168 -2.44 4.30 4.54
N LEU A 169 -1.22 4.72 4.86
CA LEU A 169 -0.69 4.72 6.22
C LEU A 169 -1.56 5.55 7.16
N LEU A 170 -1.86 6.79 6.76
CA LEU A 170 -2.65 7.72 7.56
C LEU A 170 -4.08 7.21 7.76
N ALA A 171 -4.70 6.65 6.73
CA ALA A 171 -6.04 6.10 6.81
C ALA A 171 -6.12 4.89 7.76
N LEU A 172 -5.18 3.95 7.66
CA LEU A 172 -5.13 2.79 8.55
C LEU A 172 -4.76 3.17 9.99
N GLY A 173 -3.92 4.19 10.18
CA GLY A 173 -3.64 4.76 11.50
C GLY A 173 -4.87 5.43 12.11
N ALA A 174 -5.61 6.22 11.32
CA ALA A 174 -6.85 6.86 11.74
C ALA A 174 -7.94 5.84 12.11
N LEU A 175 -8.05 4.72 11.37
CA LEU A 175 -8.92 3.61 11.74
C LEU A 175 -8.58 3.05 13.13
N GLY A 176 -7.29 2.86 13.43
CA GLY A 176 -6.84 2.40 14.74
C GLY A 176 -7.27 3.31 15.87
N LEU A 177 -7.14 4.63 15.68
CA LEU A 177 -7.64 5.63 16.63
C LEU A 177 -9.16 5.58 16.76
N ALA A 178 -9.88 5.48 15.65
CA ALA A 178 -11.34 5.47 15.63
C ALA A 178 -11.96 4.23 16.29
N VAL A 179 -11.25 3.10 16.33
CA VAL A 179 -11.70 1.86 17.00
C VAL A 179 -11.28 1.82 18.48
N SER A 180 -10.38 2.70 18.91
CA SER A 180 -9.84 2.75 20.28
C SER A 180 -10.52 3.79 21.19
N LEU A 181 -11.37 4.66 20.63
CA LEU A 181 -12.13 5.70 21.33
C LEU A 181 -13.56 5.23 21.58
#